data_AF-A0A2S9YDN1-F1
#
_entry.id   AF-A0A2S9YDN1-F1
#
_cell.length_a   1.000
_cell.length_b   1.000
_cell.length_c   1.000
_cell.angle_alpha   90.00
_cell.angle_beta   90.00
_cell.angle_gamma   90.00
#
_symmetry.space_group_name_H-M   'P 1'
#
loop_
_entity.id
_entity.type
_entity.pdbx_description
1 polymer ?
#
loop_
_entity_poly.entity_id
_entity_poly.type
_entity_poly.pdbx_seq_one_letter_code
_entity_poly.pdbx_strand_id
1 'polypeptide(L)'
;MTLVLTGALVGFAAVSVSVPGVEQFRVNFGQLSLEPALASLVAAAVVVELGALALPVGRPLRHTVDGRRRLRTLALLLALLLLVVRALTFVRVTPELVPASQFAVILTRCVGLPLVLGLHAANRRWGLGHGISLAFLALLIRPLAVDTLAAEDPTQALIILLVMVVGAGVWLAHPARASALGRTSLSSDGAHPQDLGLGLAVPSGGVVAVELVGLAPLLVGLTIPTNTTLELALVLALTAALAFAFTRPTLLVERWRRAFPRADPAALVRDAQALFRRALLRTELLMLAVVLLGQAQLPALTAVLLAAIALDLGHELRLRLREPDLVAISTHLDVPGAQALALALALQTKPVALQGQHHRSLYHLFGWWLPTSLLVRRTDLDTVKQLRADLL
;
A
#
# COMPACT_ATOMS: atom_id res chain seq x y z
N MET A 1 -0.78 0.64 -22.31
CA MET A 1 0.14 1.61 -21.68
C MET A 1 0.70 1.13 -20.35
N THR A 2 -0.10 0.69 -19.37
CA THR A 2 0.43 0.16 -18.08
C THR A 2 1.42 -0.98 -18.24
N LEU A 3 1.11 -2.00 -19.04
CA LEU A 3 2.06 -3.10 -19.31
C LEU A 3 3.37 -2.61 -19.93
N VAL A 4 3.31 -1.58 -20.78
CA VAL A 4 4.50 -0.96 -21.40
C VAL A 4 5.31 -0.19 -20.35
N LEU A 5 4.66 0.58 -19.48
CA LEU A 5 5.34 1.33 -18.40
C LEU A 5 5.96 0.38 -17.36
N THR A 6 5.23 -0.66 -16.95
CA THR A 6 5.73 -1.68 -16.04
C THR A 6 6.85 -2.49 -16.68
N GLY A 7 6.70 -2.91 -17.94
CA GLY A 7 7.74 -3.62 -18.70
C GLY A 7 9.00 -2.77 -18.89
N ALA A 8 8.84 -1.49 -19.21
CA ALA A 8 9.96 -0.55 -19.29
C ALA A 8 10.65 -0.40 -17.93
N LEU A 9 9.90 -0.30 -16.82
CA LEU A 9 10.49 -0.23 -15.48
C LEU A 9 11.23 -1.51 -15.09
N VAL A 10 10.67 -2.69 -15.40
CA VAL A 10 11.35 -3.98 -15.21
C VAL A 10 12.64 -4.02 -16.02
N GLY A 11 12.59 -3.56 -17.28
CA GLY A 11 13.77 -3.41 -18.14
C GLY A 11 14.82 -2.47 -17.53
N PHE A 12 14.43 -1.27 -17.08
CA PHE A 12 15.32 -0.32 -16.41
C PHE A 12 15.90 -0.88 -15.11
N ALA A 13 15.11 -1.58 -14.30
CA ALA A 13 15.59 -2.26 -13.10
C ALA A 13 16.60 -3.36 -13.42
N ALA A 14 16.50 -3.96 -14.63
CA ALA A 14 17.38 -4.99 -15.15
C ALA A 14 18.69 -4.48 -15.75
N VAL A 15 18.80 -3.19 -16.07
CA VAL A 15 20.03 -2.61 -16.60
C VAL A 15 21.14 -2.69 -15.55
N SER A 16 22.23 -3.37 -15.89
CA SER A 16 23.47 -3.33 -15.11
C SER A 16 24.17 -2.00 -15.36
N VAL A 17 24.42 -1.24 -14.30
CA VAL A 17 25.15 0.03 -14.39
C VAL A 17 26.56 -0.20 -13.85
N SER A 18 27.54 0.04 -14.71
CA SER A 18 28.94 0.12 -14.31
C SER A 18 29.15 1.41 -13.53
N VAL A 19 29.45 1.30 -12.25
CA VAL A 19 29.87 2.46 -11.45
C VAL A 19 31.30 2.81 -11.87
N PRO A 20 31.58 4.05 -12.33
CA PRO A 20 32.93 4.45 -12.72
C PRO A 20 33.91 4.17 -11.58
N GLY A 21 35.11 3.65 -11.88
CA GLY A 21 36.15 3.42 -10.86
C GLY A 21 36.06 2.10 -10.10
N VAL A 22 35.08 1.22 -10.39
CA VAL A 22 35.14 -0.19 -9.97
C VAL A 22 34.69 -1.12 -11.09
N GLU A 23 35.64 -1.71 -11.80
CA GLU A 23 35.34 -2.66 -12.91
C GLU A 23 34.59 -3.92 -12.42
N GLN A 24 34.65 -4.23 -11.13
CA GLN A 24 34.05 -5.43 -10.53
C GLN A 24 32.62 -5.24 -9.98
N PHE A 25 32.12 -4.00 -9.80
CA PHE A 25 30.76 -3.76 -9.30
C PHE A 25 29.79 -3.46 -10.46
N ARG A 26 29.42 -4.50 -11.22
CA ARG A 26 28.20 -4.45 -12.04
C ARG A 26 27.00 -4.65 -11.11
N VAL A 27 26.43 -3.55 -10.65
CA VAL A 27 25.21 -3.58 -9.82
C VAL A 27 24.00 -3.31 -10.71
N ASN A 28 22.92 -4.06 -10.49
CA ASN A 28 21.65 -3.81 -11.15
C ASN A 28 21.11 -2.43 -10.73
N PHE A 29 20.68 -1.60 -11.69
CA PHE A 29 20.09 -0.30 -11.41
C PHE A 29 18.88 -0.39 -10.46
N GLY A 30 18.12 -1.49 -10.55
CA GLY A 30 17.04 -1.78 -9.60
C GLY A 30 17.52 -1.77 -8.14
N GLN A 31 18.59 -2.50 -7.84
CA GLN A 31 19.17 -2.60 -6.49
C GLN A 31 19.93 -1.33 -6.09
N LEU A 32 20.60 -0.68 -7.04
CA LEU A 32 21.41 0.50 -6.77
C LEU A 32 20.55 1.76 -6.56
N SER A 33 19.38 1.85 -7.18
CA SER A 33 18.63 3.10 -7.28
C SER A 33 17.14 2.94 -6.91
N LEU A 34 16.41 2.07 -7.61
CA LEU A 34 14.95 2.02 -7.51
C LEU A 34 14.45 1.41 -6.19
N GLU A 35 15.08 0.33 -5.73
CA GLU A 35 14.73 -0.35 -4.48
C GLU A 35 15.04 0.54 -3.25
N PRO A 36 16.25 1.11 -3.10
CA PRO A 36 16.53 2.08 -2.05
C PRO A 36 15.59 3.28 -2.08
N ALA A 37 15.16 3.72 -3.27
CA ALA A 37 14.21 4.82 -3.42
C ALA A 37 12.83 4.44 -2.90
N LEU A 38 12.26 3.29 -3.29
CA LEU A 38 10.98 2.82 -2.75
C LEU A 38 11.06 2.57 -1.25
N ALA A 39 12.10 1.91 -0.76
CA ALA A 39 12.28 1.62 0.67
C ALA A 39 12.38 2.92 1.50
N SER A 40 13.21 3.87 1.06
CA SER A 40 13.36 5.17 1.75
C SER A 40 12.07 5.99 1.71
N LEU A 41 11.28 5.84 0.65
CA LEU A 41 10.01 6.53 0.48
C LEU A 41 8.91 5.96 1.36
N VAL A 42 8.84 4.63 1.46
CA VAL A 42 8.01 3.92 2.43
C VAL A 42 8.39 4.38 3.84
N ALA A 43 9.66 4.22 4.22
CA ALA A 43 10.17 4.62 5.52
C ALA A 43 9.82 6.06 5.88
N ALA A 44 10.10 7.00 4.97
CA ALA A 44 9.83 8.42 5.18
C ALA A 44 8.35 8.72 5.37
N ALA A 45 7.46 8.12 4.57
CA ALA A 45 6.03 8.35 4.73
C ALA A 45 5.48 7.71 6.02
N VAL A 46 6.03 6.59 6.50
CA VAL A 46 5.68 6.04 7.82
C VAL A 46 6.10 7.01 8.92
N VAL A 47 7.34 7.48 8.91
CA VAL A 47 7.88 8.40 9.92
C VAL A 47 7.07 9.70 9.95
N VAL A 48 6.78 10.28 8.78
CA VAL A 48 5.98 11.52 8.69
C VAL A 48 4.55 11.30 9.17
N GLU A 49 3.92 10.17 8.84
CA GLU A 49 2.56 9.89 9.30
C GLU A 49 2.52 9.67 10.82
N LEU A 50 3.47 8.92 11.38
CA LEU A 50 3.59 8.71 12.83
C LEU A 50 3.86 10.04 13.55
N GLY A 51 4.74 10.88 13.00
CA GLY A 51 4.99 12.22 13.51
C GLY A 51 3.75 13.11 13.47
N ALA A 52 2.98 13.06 12.36
CA ALA A 52 1.73 13.80 12.22
C ALA A 52 0.65 13.31 13.19
N LEU A 53 0.64 12.03 13.54
CA LEU A 53 -0.25 11.45 14.53
C LEU A 53 0.14 11.88 15.96
N ALA A 54 1.43 11.83 16.28
CA ALA A 54 1.96 12.12 17.60
C ALA A 54 1.82 13.61 17.95
N LEU A 55 2.20 14.51 17.02
CA LEU A 55 2.25 15.94 17.25
C LEU A 55 0.86 16.61 17.12
N PRO A 56 0.43 17.44 18.09
CA PRO A 56 -0.86 18.14 18.02
C PRO A 56 -1.04 18.97 16.74
N VAL A 57 0.02 19.63 16.29
CA VAL A 57 0.04 20.46 15.06
C VAL A 57 -0.06 19.61 13.79
N GLY A 58 0.39 18.35 13.83
CA GLY A 58 0.36 17.44 12.69
C GLY A 58 -1.00 16.80 12.44
N ARG A 59 -1.79 16.56 13.51
CA ARG A 59 -3.11 15.90 13.44
C ARG A 59 -4.08 16.57 12.45
N PRO A 60 -4.30 17.90 12.46
CA PRO A 60 -5.22 18.54 11.53
C PRO A 60 -4.76 18.43 10.06
N LEU A 61 -3.44 18.32 9.81
CA LEU A 61 -2.90 18.20 8.45
C LEU A 61 -3.34 16.89 7.77
N ARG A 62 -3.69 15.86 8.53
CA ARG A 62 -4.12 14.56 8.01
C ARG A 62 -5.53 14.60 7.41
N HIS A 63 -6.32 15.60 7.80
CA HIS A 63 -7.74 15.69 7.47
C HIS A 63 -8.04 16.69 6.36
N THR A 64 -7.10 17.56 5.98
CA THR A 64 -7.28 18.56 4.92
C THR A 64 -6.50 18.23 3.67
N VAL A 65 -6.98 18.68 2.50
CA VAL A 65 -6.30 18.46 1.20
C VAL A 65 -4.90 19.10 1.20
N ASP A 66 -4.80 20.36 1.66
CA ASP A 66 -3.54 21.07 1.71
C ASP A 66 -2.59 20.52 2.78
N GLY A 67 -3.12 20.09 3.92
CA GLY A 67 -2.35 19.39 4.93
C GLY A 67 -1.73 18.09 4.39
N ARG A 68 -2.51 17.27 3.68
CA ARG A 68 -1.99 16.05 3.03
C ARG A 68 -0.94 16.34 1.96
N ARG A 69 -1.08 17.45 1.21
CA ARG A 69 -0.04 17.91 0.27
C ARG A 69 1.26 18.26 1.00
N ARG A 70 1.18 18.96 2.14
CA ARG A 70 2.35 19.32 2.96
C ARG A 70 3.02 18.07 3.54
N LEU A 71 2.25 17.13 4.10
CA LEU A 71 2.78 15.85 4.58
C LEU A 71 3.49 15.11 3.44
N ARG A 72 2.91 15.08 2.23
CA ARG A 72 3.54 14.51 1.01
C ARG A 72 4.89 15.12 0.71
N THR A 73 4.97 16.45 0.70
CA THR A 73 6.23 17.15 0.48
C THR A 73 7.26 16.81 1.56
N LEU A 74 6.85 16.78 2.83
CA LEU A 74 7.73 16.41 3.95
C LEU A 74 8.28 14.99 3.81
N ALA A 75 7.44 14.02 3.45
CA ALA A 75 7.90 12.65 3.21
C ALA A 75 8.85 12.54 2.01
N LEU A 76 8.62 13.31 0.95
CA LEU A 76 9.54 13.34 -0.21
C LEU A 76 10.90 13.92 0.18
N LEU A 77 10.92 15.01 0.94
CA LEU A 77 12.16 15.62 1.44
C LEU A 77 12.88 14.67 2.40
N LEU A 78 12.16 14.01 3.29
CA LEU A 78 12.73 13.02 4.20
C LEU A 78 13.24 11.78 3.45
N ALA A 79 12.53 11.30 2.43
CA ALA A 79 12.98 10.18 1.60
C ALA A 79 14.28 10.52 0.86
N LEU A 80 14.38 11.74 0.31
CA LEU A 80 15.60 12.23 -0.32
C LEU A 80 16.75 12.32 0.70
N LEU A 81 16.49 12.85 1.90
CA LEU A 81 17.48 12.91 2.97
C LEU A 81 17.96 11.50 3.35
N LEU A 82 17.05 10.55 3.54
CA LEU A 82 17.38 9.15 3.84
C LEU A 82 18.22 8.52 2.72
N LEU A 83 17.90 8.78 1.46
CA LEU A 83 18.70 8.31 0.31
C LEU A 83 20.12 8.88 0.33
N VAL A 84 20.27 10.18 0.58
CA VAL A 84 21.58 10.82 0.68
C VAL A 84 22.38 10.22 1.85
N VAL A 85 21.77 10.09 3.03
CA VAL A 85 22.43 9.50 4.21
C VAL A 85 22.84 8.05 3.94
N ARG A 86 21.97 7.23 3.33
CA ARG A 86 22.26 5.84 2.94
C ARG A 86 23.34 5.74 1.88
N ALA A 87 23.39 6.69 0.94
CA ALA A 87 24.45 6.74 -0.06
C ALA A 87 25.80 7.14 0.55
N LEU A 88 25.82 8.12 1.46
CA LEU A 88 27.02 8.52 2.19
C LEU A 88 27.56 7.42 3.10
N THR A 89 26.68 6.71 3.81
CA THR A 89 27.10 5.55 4.63
C THR A 89 27.65 4.43 3.76
N PHE A 90 27.00 4.12 2.64
CA PHE A 90 27.54 3.14 1.69
C PHE A 90 28.94 3.53 1.20
N VAL A 91 29.11 4.77 0.74
CA VAL A 91 30.42 5.29 0.30
C VAL A 91 31.48 5.19 1.40
N ARG A 92 31.14 5.51 2.65
CA ARG A 92 32.08 5.41 3.78
C ARG A 92 32.53 3.98 4.07
N VAL A 93 31.65 3.00 3.85
CA VAL A 93 31.94 1.57 4.09
C VAL A 93 32.65 0.92 2.89
N THR A 94 32.63 1.57 1.71
CA THR A 94 33.43 1.20 0.52
C THR A 94 34.49 2.27 0.22
N PRO A 95 35.55 2.40 1.03
CA PRO A 95 36.55 3.47 0.91
C PRO A 95 37.42 3.39 -0.36
N GLU A 96 37.40 2.25 -1.06
CA GLU A 96 38.17 2.01 -2.29
C GLU A 96 37.66 2.82 -3.50
N LEU A 97 36.50 3.48 -3.37
CA LEU A 97 35.93 4.32 -4.42
C LEU A 97 36.67 5.65 -4.57
N VAL A 98 37.11 5.95 -5.79
CA VAL A 98 37.63 7.27 -6.17
C VAL A 98 36.57 8.36 -5.92
N PRO A 99 36.90 9.59 -5.50
CA PRO A 99 35.91 10.62 -5.16
C PRO A 99 34.85 10.90 -6.25
N ALA A 100 35.23 10.86 -7.53
CA ALA A 100 34.29 11.00 -8.65
C ALA A 100 33.24 9.88 -8.68
N SER A 101 33.66 8.64 -8.38
CA SER A 101 32.80 7.46 -8.25
C SER A 101 31.83 7.57 -7.08
N GLN A 102 32.30 8.10 -5.95
CA GLN A 102 31.46 8.33 -4.77
C GLN A 102 30.31 9.29 -5.09
N PHE A 103 30.60 10.39 -5.79
CA PHE A 103 29.57 11.33 -6.23
C PHE A 103 28.60 10.68 -7.22
N ALA A 104 29.10 9.89 -8.18
CA ALA A 104 28.26 9.17 -9.13
C ALA A 104 27.33 8.16 -8.44
N VAL A 105 27.79 7.44 -7.42
CA VAL A 105 26.96 6.52 -6.62
C VAL A 105 25.84 7.25 -5.88
N ILE A 106 26.16 8.37 -5.22
CA ILE A 106 25.17 9.20 -4.53
C ILE A 106 24.13 9.72 -5.51
N LEU A 107 24.56 10.28 -6.64
CA LEU A 107 23.65 10.78 -7.67
C LEU A 107 22.75 9.66 -8.21
N THR A 108 23.33 8.51 -8.54
CA THR A 108 22.60 7.35 -9.07
C THR A 108 21.56 6.83 -8.07
N ARG A 109 21.89 6.76 -6.77
CA ARG A 109 20.93 6.41 -5.71
C ARG A 109 19.78 7.42 -5.62
N CYS A 110 20.08 8.70 -5.74
CA CYS A 110 19.08 9.76 -5.66
C CYS A 110 18.16 9.83 -6.89
N VAL A 111 18.63 9.45 -8.09
CA VAL A 111 17.84 9.45 -9.34
C VAL A 111 16.67 8.47 -9.31
N GLY A 112 16.73 7.42 -8.48
CA GLY A 112 15.66 6.42 -8.36
C GLY A 112 14.34 7.03 -7.90
N LEU A 113 14.38 8.02 -6.99
CA LEU A 113 13.17 8.66 -6.47
C LEU A 113 12.43 9.47 -7.54
N PRO A 114 13.07 10.41 -8.28
CA PRO A 114 12.46 11.06 -9.45
C PRO A 114 11.89 10.08 -10.48
N LEU A 115 12.56 8.96 -10.75
CA LEU A 115 12.08 7.95 -11.70
C LEU A 115 10.79 7.28 -11.22
N VAL A 116 10.73 6.86 -9.96
CA VAL A 116 9.51 6.30 -9.33
C VAL A 116 8.37 7.31 -9.41
N LEU A 117 8.63 8.58 -9.10
CA LEU A 117 7.61 9.64 -9.14
C LEU A 117 7.16 9.95 -10.57
N GLY A 118 8.09 9.94 -11.53
CA GLY A 118 7.80 10.10 -12.96
C GLY A 118 6.91 8.99 -13.48
N LEU A 119 7.19 7.73 -13.11
CA LEU A 119 6.35 6.58 -13.44
C LEU A 119 4.96 6.73 -12.82
N HIS A 120 4.89 7.13 -11.55
CA HIS A 120 3.61 7.38 -10.88
C HIS A 120 2.79 8.45 -11.62
N ALA A 121 3.42 9.56 -12.02
CA ALA A 121 2.78 10.63 -12.76
C ALA A 121 2.32 10.18 -14.16
N ALA A 122 3.13 9.39 -14.87
CA ALA A 122 2.78 8.84 -16.18
C ALA A 122 1.60 7.85 -16.10
N ASN A 123 1.62 6.93 -15.12
CA ASN A 123 0.55 5.95 -14.93
C ASN A 123 -0.77 6.60 -14.53
N ARG A 124 -0.75 7.71 -13.77
CA ARG A 124 -1.97 8.43 -13.39
C ARG A 124 -2.80 8.95 -14.57
N ARG A 125 -2.17 9.25 -15.71
CA ARG A 125 -2.88 9.84 -16.85
C ARG A 125 -3.54 8.79 -17.76
N TRP A 126 -2.93 7.61 -17.90
CA TRP A 126 -3.29 6.66 -18.96
C TRP A 126 -3.21 5.20 -18.54
N GLY A 127 -2.94 4.93 -17.27
CA GLY A 127 -2.69 3.61 -16.74
C GLY A 127 -3.83 3.01 -15.94
N LEU A 128 -3.76 1.68 -15.79
CA LEU A 128 -4.47 0.87 -14.82
C LEU A 128 -3.69 0.85 -13.50
N GLY A 129 -4.42 0.70 -12.40
CA GLY A 129 -3.85 0.57 -11.07
C GLY A 129 -3.18 1.85 -10.56
N HIS A 130 -2.51 1.71 -9.42
CA HIS A 130 -1.80 2.80 -8.80
C HIS A 130 -0.31 2.76 -9.17
N GLY A 131 0.25 3.88 -9.63
CA GLY A 131 1.60 3.90 -10.19
C GLY A 131 2.71 3.45 -9.22
N ILE A 132 2.54 3.70 -7.92
CA ILE A 132 3.48 3.22 -6.89
C ILE A 132 3.37 1.69 -6.73
N SER A 133 2.14 1.15 -6.73
CA SER A 133 1.91 -0.30 -6.70
C SER A 133 2.56 -1.01 -7.89
N LEU A 134 2.53 -0.38 -9.07
CA LEU A 134 3.22 -0.91 -10.25
C LEU A 134 4.74 -0.83 -10.14
N ALA A 135 5.27 0.20 -9.47
CA ALA A 135 6.69 0.28 -9.19
C ALA A 135 7.13 -0.86 -8.24
N PHE A 136 6.35 -1.14 -7.19
CA PHE A 136 6.56 -2.33 -6.35
C PHE A 136 6.50 -3.62 -7.17
N LEU A 137 5.46 -3.81 -7.98
CA LEU A 137 5.31 -4.99 -8.83
C LEU A 137 6.56 -5.24 -9.69
N ALA A 138 7.05 -4.20 -10.34
CA ALA A 138 8.20 -4.29 -11.24
C ALA A 138 9.52 -4.58 -10.49
N LEU A 139 9.70 -4.07 -9.27
CA LEU A 139 10.88 -4.37 -8.46
C LEU A 139 10.82 -5.73 -7.77
N LEU A 140 9.64 -6.23 -7.46
CA LEU A 140 9.46 -7.49 -6.74
C LEU A 140 9.47 -8.71 -7.67
N ILE A 141 8.96 -8.59 -8.90
CA ILE A 141 8.88 -9.73 -9.83
C ILE A 141 10.25 -10.28 -10.20
N ARG A 142 11.23 -9.41 -10.48
CA ARG A 142 12.54 -9.86 -10.97
C ARG A 142 13.33 -10.64 -9.92
N PRO A 143 13.57 -10.13 -8.69
CA PRO A 143 14.25 -10.90 -7.64
C PRO A 143 13.53 -12.21 -7.38
N LEU A 144 12.21 -12.17 -7.23
CA LEU A 144 11.40 -13.35 -6.98
C LEU A 144 11.55 -14.42 -8.08
N ALA A 145 11.56 -14.01 -9.36
CA ALA A 145 11.80 -14.93 -10.47
C ALA A 145 13.22 -15.49 -10.47
N VAL A 146 14.23 -14.66 -10.20
CA VAL A 146 15.64 -15.10 -10.10
C VAL A 146 15.81 -16.10 -8.96
N ASP A 147 15.30 -15.79 -7.77
CA ASP A 147 15.42 -16.64 -6.58
C ASP A 147 14.69 -17.98 -6.79
N THR A 148 13.50 -17.95 -7.42
CA THR A 148 12.73 -19.16 -7.73
C THR A 148 13.45 -20.05 -8.75
N LEU A 149 14.08 -19.44 -9.76
CA LEU A 149 14.82 -20.18 -10.80
C LEU A 149 16.20 -20.66 -10.33
N ALA A 150 16.80 -20.00 -9.33
CA ALA A 150 18.07 -20.36 -8.75
C ALA A 150 17.97 -21.37 -7.59
N ALA A 151 16.75 -21.72 -7.16
CA ALA A 151 16.52 -22.71 -6.13
C ALA A 151 17.00 -24.12 -6.58
N GLU A 152 17.40 -24.94 -5.61
CA GLU A 152 17.86 -26.32 -5.87
C GLU A 152 16.80 -27.15 -6.63
N ASP A 153 15.52 -26.97 -6.29
CA ASP A 153 14.38 -27.47 -7.05
C ASP A 153 13.48 -26.28 -7.48
N PRO A 154 13.64 -25.78 -8.72
CA PRO A 154 12.87 -24.63 -9.19
C PRO A 154 11.39 -24.96 -9.39
N THR A 155 11.04 -26.24 -9.61
CA THR A 155 9.64 -26.67 -9.77
C THR A 155 8.93 -26.59 -8.43
N GLN A 156 9.55 -27.15 -7.38
CA GLN A 156 9.04 -27.06 -6.02
C GLN A 156 8.94 -25.60 -5.55
N ALA A 157 9.96 -24.79 -5.78
CA ALA A 157 9.95 -23.37 -5.42
C ALA A 157 8.81 -22.61 -6.13
N LEU A 158 8.58 -22.88 -7.41
CA LEU A 158 7.47 -22.28 -8.17
C LEU A 158 6.10 -22.71 -7.62
N ILE A 159 5.93 -23.98 -7.27
CA ILE A 159 4.69 -24.49 -6.66
C ILE A 159 4.44 -23.79 -5.32
N ILE A 160 5.46 -23.69 -4.46
CA ILE A 160 5.34 -23.02 -3.16
C ILE A 160 4.96 -21.55 -3.35
N LEU A 161 5.63 -20.86 -4.27
CA LEU A 161 5.33 -19.47 -4.59
C LEU A 161 3.89 -19.31 -5.09
N LEU A 162 3.45 -20.17 -6.01
CA LEU A 162 2.09 -20.13 -6.55
C LEU A 162 1.06 -20.35 -5.43
N VAL A 163 1.27 -21.35 -4.57
CA VAL A 163 0.41 -21.63 -3.42
C VAL A 163 0.35 -20.43 -2.48
N MET A 164 1.48 -19.77 -2.20
CA MET A 164 1.50 -18.56 -1.37
C MET A 164 0.74 -17.40 -2.01
N VAL A 165 0.96 -17.13 -3.30
CA VAL A 165 0.28 -16.03 -4.02
C VAL A 165 -1.23 -16.30 -4.11
N VAL A 166 -1.64 -17.52 -4.44
CA VAL A 166 -3.06 -17.90 -4.50
C VAL A 166 -3.70 -17.86 -3.11
N GLY A 167 -3.04 -18.41 -2.09
CA GLY A 167 -3.51 -18.40 -0.71
C GLY A 167 -3.68 -16.97 -0.18
N ALA A 168 -2.69 -16.11 -0.39
CA ALA A 168 -2.77 -14.68 -0.07
C ALA A 168 -3.87 -13.98 -0.88
N GLY A 169 -4.01 -14.31 -2.16
CA GLY A 169 -5.06 -13.77 -3.03
C GLY A 169 -6.45 -14.13 -2.53
N VAL A 170 -6.71 -15.39 -2.19
CA VAL A 170 -7.96 -15.83 -1.59
C VAL A 170 -8.20 -15.11 -0.26
N TRP A 171 -7.18 -15.01 0.59
CA TRP A 171 -7.29 -14.33 1.88
C TRP A 171 -7.66 -12.85 1.75
N LEU A 172 -7.03 -12.14 0.81
CA LEU A 172 -7.23 -10.71 0.58
C LEU A 172 -8.53 -10.42 -0.18
N ALA A 173 -8.93 -11.29 -1.11
CA ALA A 173 -10.15 -11.12 -1.91
C ALA A 173 -11.44 -11.30 -1.09
N HIS A 174 -11.39 -12.06 0.02
CA HIS A 174 -12.56 -12.30 0.86
C HIS A 174 -12.62 -11.29 2.01
N PRO A 175 -13.56 -10.34 2.00
CA PRO A 175 -13.72 -9.39 3.10
C PRO A 175 -13.98 -10.08 4.45
N ALA A 176 -13.60 -9.44 5.56
CA ALA A 176 -13.75 -9.98 6.91
C ALA A 176 -15.21 -10.31 7.29
N ARG A 177 -16.17 -9.61 6.68
CA ARG A 177 -17.60 -9.91 6.54
C ARG A 177 -18.23 -8.79 5.70
N ALA A 178 -19.35 -9.01 5.04
CA ALA A 178 -20.28 -7.91 4.79
C ALA A 178 -20.89 -7.48 6.15
N SER A 179 -20.86 -6.19 6.51
CA SER A 179 -21.57 -5.71 7.71
C SER A 179 -23.06 -6.06 7.63
N ALA A 180 -23.71 -6.20 8.80
CA ALA A 180 -25.13 -6.51 8.88
C ALA A 180 -26.00 -5.44 8.18
N LEU A 181 -25.49 -4.20 8.09
CA LEU A 181 -26.12 -3.11 7.35
C LEU A 181 -26.12 -3.31 5.82
N GLY A 182 -25.22 -4.16 5.30
CA GLY A 182 -25.27 -4.63 3.93
C GLY A 182 -26.39 -5.65 3.68
N ARG A 183 -27.03 -6.17 4.73
CA ARG A 183 -28.15 -7.13 4.65
C ARG A 183 -29.49 -6.51 5.04
N THR A 184 -29.50 -5.34 5.68
CA THR A 184 -30.72 -4.60 5.96
C THR A 184 -31.10 -3.79 4.74
N SER A 185 -32.30 -4.02 4.22
CA SER A 185 -32.89 -3.22 3.16
C SER A 185 -32.88 -1.74 3.57
N LEU A 186 -32.11 -0.92 2.86
CA LEU A 186 -32.12 0.54 3.04
C LEU A 186 -33.33 1.19 2.37
N SER A 187 -34.12 0.42 1.60
CA SER A 187 -35.42 0.80 1.06
C SER A 187 -36.54 0.02 1.77
N SER A 188 -37.74 0.61 1.81
CA SER A 188 -38.97 -0.09 2.22
C SER A 188 -39.45 -1.14 1.20
N ASP A 189 -38.84 -1.22 0.02
CA ASP A 189 -39.18 -2.18 -1.03
C ASP A 189 -38.31 -3.43 -0.91
N GLY A 190 -38.87 -4.45 -0.24
CA GLY A 190 -38.22 -5.73 0.07
C GLY A 190 -37.91 -6.65 -1.12
N ALA A 191 -37.79 -6.13 -2.34
CA ALA A 191 -37.64 -6.94 -3.54
C ALA A 191 -36.23 -7.55 -3.66
N HIS A 192 -35.16 -6.86 -3.25
CA HIS A 192 -33.80 -7.42 -3.31
C HIS A 192 -32.89 -6.82 -2.23
N PRO A 193 -32.53 -7.56 -1.16
CA PRO A 193 -31.43 -7.16 -0.30
C PRO A 193 -30.14 -7.27 -1.14
N GLN A 194 -29.68 -6.14 -1.69
CA GLN A 194 -28.33 -6.08 -2.23
C GLN A 194 -27.38 -6.28 -1.07
N ASP A 195 -26.65 -7.41 -1.03
CA ASP A 195 -25.56 -7.61 -0.08
C ASP A 195 -24.48 -6.58 -0.40
N LEU A 196 -24.53 -5.42 0.27
CA LEU A 196 -23.63 -4.31 -0.04
C LEU A 196 -22.17 -4.61 0.32
N GLY A 197 -21.90 -5.81 0.86
CA GLY A 197 -20.54 -6.32 0.94
C GLY A 197 -19.64 -5.36 1.68
N LEU A 198 -20.13 -4.77 2.79
CA LEU A 198 -19.41 -3.85 3.68
C LEU A 198 -18.26 -4.58 4.40
N GLY A 199 -17.35 -5.12 3.61
CA GLY A 199 -16.04 -5.54 4.03
C GLY A 199 -15.13 -4.35 3.93
N LEU A 200 -14.81 -3.75 5.07
CA LEU A 200 -13.55 -3.05 5.16
C LEU A 200 -12.47 -4.01 4.67
N ALA A 201 -11.83 -3.65 3.56
CA ALA A 201 -10.56 -4.25 3.20
C ALA A 201 -9.69 -4.21 4.46
N VAL A 202 -9.24 -5.38 4.90
CA VAL A 202 -8.61 -5.59 6.20
C VAL A 202 -7.44 -4.60 6.32
N PRO A 203 -7.49 -3.58 7.21
CA PRO A 203 -6.33 -2.77 7.51
C PRO A 203 -5.26 -3.69 8.07
N SER A 204 -4.29 -4.05 7.22
CA SER A 204 -3.22 -4.92 7.64
C SER A 204 -2.18 -4.11 8.36
N GLY A 205 -1.61 -3.04 7.80
CA GLY A 205 -0.58 -2.23 8.48
C GLY A 205 0.66 -3.03 8.94
N GLY A 206 0.62 -4.35 8.88
CA GLY A 206 1.62 -5.26 9.39
C GLY A 206 2.78 -5.40 8.41
N VAL A 207 2.55 -5.17 7.11
CA VAL A 207 3.66 -4.94 6.18
C VAL A 207 4.50 -3.76 6.66
N VAL A 208 3.86 -2.71 7.17
CA VAL A 208 4.59 -1.56 7.74
C VAL A 208 5.24 -1.91 9.07
N ALA A 209 4.62 -2.76 9.89
CA ALA A 209 5.23 -3.24 11.13
C ALA A 209 6.51 -4.05 10.85
N VAL A 210 6.48 -4.97 9.88
CA VAL A 210 7.65 -5.74 9.43
C VAL A 210 8.76 -4.81 8.96
N GLU A 211 8.43 -3.84 8.11
CA GLU A 211 9.40 -2.84 7.63
C GLU A 211 9.96 -1.97 8.78
N LEU A 212 9.13 -1.53 9.73
CA LEU A 212 9.57 -0.74 10.88
C LEU A 212 10.55 -1.50 11.77
N VAL A 213 10.30 -2.79 12.00
CA VAL A 213 11.21 -3.68 12.73
C VAL A 213 12.54 -3.80 11.99
N GLY A 214 12.52 -4.01 10.68
CA GLY A 214 13.74 -4.05 9.85
C GLY A 214 14.49 -2.71 9.80
N LEU A 215 13.79 -1.58 9.93
CA LEU A 215 14.36 -0.23 9.93
C LEU A 215 14.83 0.23 11.32
N ALA A 216 14.50 -0.47 12.40
CA ALA A 216 14.85 -0.08 13.77
C ALA A 216 16.36 0.18 14.00
N PRO A 217 17.30 -0.60 13.44
CA PRO A 217 18.72 -0.31 13.58
C PRO A 217 19.11 1.05 12.98
N LEU A 218 18.46 1.44 11.89
CA LEU A 218 18.73 2.70 11.20
C LEU A 218 18.04 3.91 11.85
N LEU A 219 16.86 3.70 12.45
CA LEU A 219 16.06 4.79 13.02
C LEU A 219 16.44 5.14 14.46
N VAL A 220 16.77 4.14 15.28
CA VAL A 220 16.97 4.31 16.73
C VAL A 220 18.22 3.61 17.27
N GLY A 221 19.06 3.07 16.38
CA GLY A 221 20.31 2.39 16.78
C GLY A 221 20.08 1.09 17.55
N LEU A 222 18.85 0.58 17.57
CA LEU A 222 18.49 -0.66 18.25
C LEU A 222 18.58 -1.82 17.28
N THR A 223 19.56 -2.69 17.50
CA THR A 223 19.58 -4.03 16.90
C THR A 223 18.60 -4.91 17.63
N ILE A 224 17.49 -5.23 16.98
CA ILE A 224 16.55 -6.22 17.51
C ILE A 224 17.21 -7.57 17.28
N PRO A 225 17.51 -8.35 18.34
CA PRO A 225 18.07 -9.67 18.16
C PRO A 225 17.10 -10.48 17.31
N THR A 226 17.61 -11.19 16.31
CA THR A 226 16.89 -12.12 15.44
C THR A 226 16.45 -13.38 16.20
N ASN A 227 15.91 -13.18 17.42
CA ASN A 227 15.15 -14.20 18.11
C ASN A 227 13.73 -14.16 17.55
N THR A 228 13.36 -15.26 16.90
CA THR A 228 12.10 -15.48 16.20
C THR A 228 10.86 -15.11 17.01
N THR A 229 10.92 -15.23 18.33
CA THR A 229 9.77 -14.95 19.21
C THR A 229 9.62 -13.47 19.53
N LEU A 230 10.73 -12.75 19.78
CA LEU A 230 10.69 -11.32 20.11
C LEU A 230 10.33 -10.48 18.88
N GLU A 231 10.94 -10.81 17.74
CA GLU A 231 10.64 -10.16 16.46
C GLU A 231 9.16 -10.35 16.10
N LEU A 232 8.65 -11.58 16.18
CA LEU A 232 7.25 -11.88 15.95
C LEU A 232 6.35 -11.10 16.92
N ALA A 233 6.62 -11.14 18.23
CA ALA A 233 5.83 -10.42 19.21
C ALA A 233 5.80 -8.91 18.94
N LEU A 234 6.93 -8.34 18.52
CA LEU A 234 7.04 -6.93 18.18
C LEU A 234 6.28 -6.58 16.90
N VAL A 235 6.40 -7.40 15.84
CA VAL A 235 5.65 -7.22 14.59
C VAL A 235 4.15 -7.26 14.88
N LEU A 236 3.67 -8.25 15.63
CA LEU A 236 2.25 -8.37 16.00
C LEU A 236 1.79 -7.18 16.86
N ALA A 237 2.56 -6.81 17.89
CA ALA A 237 2.23 -5.67 18.74
C ALA A 237 2.18 -4.34 17.96
N LEU A 238 3.15 -4.10 17.07
CA LEU A 238 3.16 -2.93 16.20
C LEU A 238 1.99 -2.97 15.21
N THR A 239 1.70 -4.13 14.63
CA THR A 239 0.57 -4.31 13.72
C THR A 239 -0.75 -3.93 14.40
N ALA A 240 -1.00 -4.44 15.60
CA ALA A 240 -2.18 -4.08 16.39
C ALA A 240 -2.23 -2.59 16.75
N ALA A 241 -1.11 -2.03 17.20
CA ALA A 241 -1.01 -0.62 17.56
C ALA A 241 -1.29 0.30 16.37
N LEU A 242 -0.71 0.00 15.20
CA LEU A 242 -0.94 0.73 13.96
C LEU A 242 -2.40 0.57 13.50
N ALA A 243 -2.92 -0.66 13.45
CA ALA A 243 -4.31 -0.90 13.06
C ALA A 243 -5.29 -0.08 13.91
N PHE A 244 -5.08 -0.03 15.24
CA PHE A 244 -5.87 0.78 16.16
C PHE A 244 -5.69 2.28 15.92
N ALA A 245 -4.45 2.76 15.82
CA ALA A 245 -4.12 4.17 15.65
C ALA A 245 -4.72 4.79 14.37
N PHE A 246 -4.77 4.01 13.28
CA PHE A 246 -5.22 4.47 11.95
C PHE A 246 -6.69 4.20 11.66
N THR A 247 -7.24 3.09 12.14
CA THR A 247 -8.65 2.75 11.84
C THR A 247 -9.61 3.45 12.80
N ARG A 248 -9.22 3.64 14.07
CA ARG A 248 -10.00 4.26 15.16
C ARG A 248 -11.52 4.03 15.02
N PRO A 249 -12.08 2.96 15.62
CA PRO A 249 -13.48 2.59 15.44
C PRO A 249 -14.49 3.74 15.64
N THR A 250 -14.20 4.70 16.52
CA THR A 250 -15.01 5.90 16.73
C THR A 250 -15.10 6.79 15.50
N LEU A 251 -13.98 7.10 14.84
CA LEU A 251 -13.97 7.89 13.60
C LEU A 251 -14.66 7.16 12.44
N LEU A 252 -14.54 5.83 12.40
CA LEU A 252 -15.25 5.01 11.43
C LEU A 252 -16.78 5.16 11.59
N VAL A 253 -17.27 5.07 12.83
CA VAL A 253 -18.69 5.26 13.16
C VAL A 253 -19.15 6.66 12.78
N GLU A 254 -18.40 7.71 13.12
CA GLU A 254 -18.76 9.09 12.78
C GLU A 254 -18.97 9.27 11.28
N ARG A 255 -18.08 8.73 10.45
CA ARG A 255 -18.21 8.81 8.99
C ARG A 255 -19.34 7.97 8.44
N TRP A 256 -19.56 6.79 8.97
CA TRP A 256 -20.71 5.98 8.58
C TRP A 256 -22.03 6.63 8.95
N ARG A 257 -22.12 7.34 10.07
CA ARG A 257 -23.32 8.12 10.40
C ARG A 257 -23.61 9.21 9.37
N ARG A 258 -22.58 9.85 8.81
CA ARG A 258 -22.75 10.82 7.71
C ARG A 258 -23.17 10.15 6.41
N ALA A 259 -22.57 9.01 6.08
CA ALA A 259 -22.91 8.25 4.87
C ALA A 259 -24.30 7.59 4.93
N PHE A 260 -24.74 7.19 6.12
CA PHE A 260 -25.96 6.44 6.38
C PHE A 260 -26.77 7.11 7.51
N PRO A 261 -27.32 8.31 7.29
CA PRO A 261 -28.00 9.07 8.33
C PRO A 261 -29.27 8.39 8.86
N ARG A 262 -29.82 7.43 8.11
CA ARG A 262 -31.01 6.65 8.47
C ARG A 262 -30.68 5.34 9.22
N ALA A 263 -29.41 4.97 9.33
CA ALA A 263 -29.02 3.74 10.02
C ALA A 263 -29.01 3.94 11.55
N ASP A 264 -29.40 2.91 12.30
CA ASP A 264 -29.37 2.93 13.77
C ASP A 264 -27.94 3.23 14.29
N PRO A 265 -27.74 4.34 15.04
CA PRO A 265 -26.44 4.70 15.59
C PRO A 265 -25.81 3.62 16.48
N ALA A 266 -26.62 2.83 17.19
CA ALA A 266 -26.13 1.75 18.06
C ALA A 266 -25.70 0.52 17.24
N ALA A 267 -26.44 0.19 16.18
CA ALA A 267 -26.03 -0.83 15.22
C ALA A 267 -24.70 -0.47 14.53
N LEU A 268 -24.53 0.79 14.08
CA LEU A 268 -23.29 1.26 13.46
C LEU A 268 -22.06 1.07 14.36
N VAL A 269 -22.18 1.35 15.65
CA VAL A 269 -21.09 1.17 16.64
C VAL A 269 -20.74 -0.30 16.78
N ARG A 270 -21.74 -1.17 16.97
CA ARG A 270 -21.52 -2.62 17.11
C ARG A 270 -20.86 -3.21 15.87
N ASP A 271 -21.33 -2.82 14.69
CA ASP A 271 -20.78 -3.28 13.41
C ASP A 271 -19.34 -2.81 13.20
N ALA A 272 -19.04 -1.54 13.49
CA ALA A 272 -17.69 -0.99 13.38
C ALA A 272 -16.71 -1.71 14.31
N GLN A 273 -17.11 -1.99 15.56
CA GLN A 273 -16.29 -2.73 16.52
C GLN A 273 -16.07 -4.17 16.09
N ALA A 274 -17.12 -4.87 15.64
CA ALA A 274 -17.03 -6.25 15.19
C ALA A 274 -16.16 -6.36 13.93
N LEU A 275 -16.29 -5.44 12.97
CA LEU A 275 -15.45 -5.37 11.79
C LEU A 275 -14.00 -5.10 12.14
N PHE A 276 -13.74 -4.14 13.04
CA PHE A 276 -12.38 -3.83 13.48
C PHE A 276 -11.70 -5.03 14.14
N ARG A 277 -12.37 -5.71 15.09
CA ARG A 277 -11.80 -6.90 15.78
C ARG A 277 -11.47 -8.04 14.80
N ARG A 278 -12.36 -8.30 13.84
CA ARG A 278 -12.15 -9.35 12.82
C ARG A 278 -11.06 -9.00 11.84
N ALA A 279 -11.03 -7.75 11.39
CA ALA A 279 -9.97 -7.26 10.53
C ALA A 279 -8.62 -7.38 11.24
N LEU A 280 -8.53 -6.92 12.48
CA LEU A 280 -7.33 -7.04 13.30
C LEU A 280 -6.90 -8.51 13.44
N LEU A 281 -7.80 -9.42 13.83
CA LEU A 281 -7.46 -10.84 13.93
C LEU A 281 -6.94 -11.42 12.61
N ARG A 282 -7.58 -11.10 11.48
CA ARG A 282 -7.14 -11.59 10.16
C ARG A 282 -5.78 -11.02 9.76
N THR A 283 -5.53 -9.76 10.10
CA THR A 283 -4.24 -9.11 9.93
C THR A 283 -3.16 -9.81 10.75
N GLU A 284 -3.39 -10.01 12.04
CA GLU A 284 -2.44 -10.67 12.95
C GLU A 284 -2.13 -12.08 12.47
N LEU A 285 -3.14 -12.85 12.04
CA LEU A 285 -2.94 -14.18 11.47
C LEU A 285 -2.13 -14.15 10.16
N LEU A 286 -2.38 -13.17 9.29
CA LEU A 286 -1.61 -13.01 8.07
C LEU A 286 -0.14 -12.65 8.38
N MET A 287 0.11 -11.76 9.35
CA MET A 287 1.47 -11.38 9.75
C MET A 287 2.20 -12.50 10.47
N LEU A 288 1.51 -13.24 11.32
CA LEU A 288 2.04 -14.48 11.90
C LEU A 288 2.49 -15.44 10.80
N ALA A 289 1.64 -15.69 9.80
CA ALA A 289 2.01 -16.54 8.66
C ALA A 289 3.19 -15.97 7.87
N VAL A 290 3.22 -14.66 7.60
CA VAL A 290 4.33 -14.01 6.87
C VAL A 290 5.65 -14.15 7.63
N VAL A 291 5.66 -13.91 8.94
CA VAL A 291 6.88 -14.03 9.76
C VAL A 291 7.33 -15.48 9.87
N LEU A 292 6.42 -16.42 10.15
CA LEU A 292 6.76 -17.85 10.25
C LEU A 292 7.26 -18.43 8.92
N LEU A 293 6.63 -18.08 7.79
CA LEU A 293 7.09 -18.50 6.47
C LEU A 293 8.38 -17.79 6.05
N GLY A 294 8.55 -16.52 6.45
CA GLY A 294 9.81 -15.79 6.26
C GLY A 294 10.99 -16.42 7.00
N GLN A 295 10.76 -17.01 8.18
CA GLN A 295 11.77 -17.80 8.89
C GLN A 295 12.19 -19.06 8.12
N ALA A 296 11.27 -19.63 7.34
CA ALA A 296 11.56 -20.70 6.40
C ALA A 296 12.19 -20.19 5.08
N GLN A 297 12.65 -18.93 5.05
CA GLN A 297 13.21 -18.24 3.88
C GLN A 297 12.25 -18.17 2.68
N LEU A 298 10.95 -18.27 2.92
CA LEU A 298 9.96 -18.15 1.87
C LEU A 298 9.61 -16.67 1.66
N PRO A 299 9.45 -16.20 0.40
CA PRO A 299 9.14 -14.81 0.07
C PRO A 299 7.67 -14.43 0.36
N ALA A 300 7.17 -14.76 1.56
CA ALA A 300 5.77 -14.62 1.94
C ALA A 300 5.27 -13.17 1.88
N LEU A 301 6.07 -12.21 2.34
CA LEU A 301 5.73 -10.78 2.27
C LEU A 301 5.58 -10.33 0.81
N THR A 302 6.53 -10.71 -0.04
CA THR A 302 6.50 -10.41 -1.47
C THR A 302 5.30 -11.05 -2.14
N ALA A 303 4.97 -12.30 -1.82
CA ALA A 303 3.78 -12.99 -2.33
C ALA A 303 2.49 -12.26 -1.95
N VAL A 304 2.37 -11.79 -0.69
CA VAL A 304 1.22 -11.00 -0.23
C VAL A 304 1.09 -9.69 -0.99
N LEU A 305 2.20 -8.99 -1.22
CA LEU A 305 2.23 -7.75 -2.00
C LEU A 305 1.83 -7.98 -3.46
N LEU A 306 2.38 -9.01 -4.10
CA LEU A 306 2.05 -9.39 -5.47
C LEU A 306 0.56 -9.74 -5.60
N ALA A 307 0.02 -10.54 -4.67
CA ALA A 307 -1.38 -10.90 -4.66
C ALA A 307 -2.29 -9.66 -4.54
N ALA A 308 -1.96 -8.73 -3.64
CA ALA A 308 -2.73 -7.49 -3.49
C ALA A 308 -2.73 -6.64 -4.77
N ILE A 309 -1.57 -6.47 -5.41
CA ILE A 309 -1.44 -5.70 -6.65
C ILE A 309 -2.20 -6.39 -7.79
N ALA A 310 -2.08 -7.72 -7.91
CA ALA A 310 -2.77 -8.50 -8.94
C ALA A 310 -4.30 -8.44 -8.79
N LEU A 311 -4.82 -8.52 -7.56
CA LEU A 311 -6.25 -8.36 -7.30
C LEU A 311 -6.75 -6.97 -7.69
N ASP A 312 -6.00 -5.92 -7.35
CA ASP A 312 -6.37 -4.54 -7.69
C ASP A 312 -6.37 -4.31 -9.21
N LEU A 313 -5.34 -4.79 -9.92
CA LEU A 313 -5.27 -4.70 -11.38
C LEU A 313 -6.36 -5.54 -12.05
N GLY A 314 -6.62 -6.75 -11.57
CA GLY A 314 -7.65 -7.63 -12.11
C GLY A 314 -9.08 -7.11 -11.87
N HIS A 315 -9.33 -6.48 -10.73
CA HIS A 315 -10.61 -5.82 -10.46
C HIS A 315 -10.81 -4.61 -11.39
N GLU A 316 -9.81 -3.73 -11.49
CA GLU A 316 -9.89 -2.56 -12.36
C GLU A 316 -10.01 -2.94 -13.84
N LEU A 317 -9.26 -3.93 -14.32
CA LEU A 317 -9.32 -4.40 -15.70
C LEU A 317 -10.71 -4.94 -16.03
N ARG A 318 -11.27 -5.82 -15.18
CA ARG A 318 -12.62 -6.36 -15.37
C ARG A 318 -13.68 -5.26 -15.43
N LEU A 319 -13.54 -4.23 -14.59
CA LEU A 319 -14.49 -3.13 -14.59
C LEU A 319 -14.36 -2.27 -15.85
N ARG A 320 -13.15 -1.87 -16.25
CA ARG A 320 -12.95 -1.07 -17.47
C ARG A 320 -13.31 -1.81 -18.76
N LEU A 321 -13.23 -3.15 -18.78
CA LEU A 321 -13.72 -3.96 -19.89
C LEU A 321 -15.26 -3.90 -20.02
N ARG A 322 -15.97 -3.74 -18.89
CA ARG A 322 -17.43 -3.58 -18.87
C ARG A 322 -17.86 -2.12 -19.10
N GLU A 323 -17.09 -1.19 -18.56
CA GLU A 323 -17.38 0.24 -18.50
C GLU A 323 -16.14 1.04 -18.96
N PRO A 324 -15.91 1.19 -20.27
CA PRO A 324 -14.67 1.80 -20.80
C PRO A 324 -14.53 3.29 -20.48
N ASP A 325 -15.64 3.99 -20.22
CA ASP A 325 -15.69 5.44 -19.99
C ASP A 325 -15.40 5.88 -18.55
N LEU A 326 -14.96 4.95 -17.70
CA LEU A 326 -14.64 5.25 -16.31
C LEU A 326 -13.40 6.15 -16.20
N VAL A 327 -13.53 7.18 -15.38
CA VAL A 327 -12.46 8.13 -15.05
C VAL A 327 -12.13 8.04 -13.56
N ALA A 328 -10.84 8.08 -13.25
CA ALA A 328 -10.37 8.11 -11.88
C ALA A 328 -10.51 9.52 -11.27
N ILE A 329 -11.28 9.64 -10.19
CA ILE A 329 -11.38 10.84 -9.36
C ILE A 329 -10.64 10.62 -8.04
N SER A 330 -9.74 11.52 -7.69
CA SER A 330 -9.16 11.57 -6.35
C SER A 330 -10.23 11.98 -5.33
N THR A 331 -10.52 11.10 -4.37
CA THR A 331 -11.50 11.37 -3.31
C THR A 331 -10.89 12.17 -2.16
N HIS A 332 -9.58 12.05 -1.91
CA HIS A 332 -8.92 12.60 -0.72
C HIS A 332 -9.48 12.10 0.62
N LEU A 333 -10.42 11.15 0.59
CA LEU A 333 -10.90 10.45 1.77
C LEU A 333 -9.82 9.47 2.23
N ASP A 334 -9.92 8.93 3.43
CA ASP A 334 -9.16 7.73 3.77
C ASP A 334 -9.87 6.48 3.22
N VAL A 335 -9.28 5.29 3.41
CA VAL A 335 -9.84 4.04 2.87
C VAL A 335 -11.29 3.81 3.33
N PRO A 336 -11.64 3.98 4.62
CA PRO A 336 -13.03 3.82 5.05
C PRO A 336 -13.98 4.87 4.46
N GLY A 337 -13.57 6.14 4.39
CA GLY A 337 -14.38 7.19 3.78
C GLY A 337 -14.60 6.98 2.28
N ALA A 338 -13.56 6.54 1.56
CA ALA A 338 -13.67 6.25 0.14
C ALA A 338 -14.55 5.02 -0.14
N GLN A 339 -14.53 4.01 0.75
CA GLN A 339 -15.46 2.88 0.72
C GLN A 339 -16.90 3.32 0.99
N ALA A 340 -17.13 4.21 1.96
CA ALA A 340 -18.45 4.76 2.21
C ALA A 340 -18.98 5.53 0.99
N LEU A 341 -18.14 6.35 0.35
CA LEU A 341 -18.49 7.06 -0.89
C LEU A 341 -18.76 6.10 -2.06
N ALA A 342 -17.92 5.08 -2.25
CA ALA A 342 -18.15 4.06 -3.26
C ALA A 342 -19.50 3.37 -3.04
N LEU A 343 -19.83 3.06 -1.79
CA LEU A 343 -21.07 2.39 -1.47
C LEU A 343 -22.30 3.28 -1.64
N ALA A 344 -22.22 4.56 -1.29
CA ALA A 344 -23.28 5.53 -1.55
C ALA A 344 -23.57 5.65 -3.06
N LEU A 345 -22.54 5.56 -3.91
CA LEU A 345 -22.70 5.54 -5.36
C LEU A 345 -23.29 4.22 -5.87
N ALA A 346 -22.83 3.09 -5.33
CA ALA A 346 -23.36 1.77 -5.67
C ALA A 346 -24.85 1.64 -5.32
N LEU A 347 -25.28 2.22 -4.19
CA LEU A 347 -26.69 2.30 -3.77
C LEU A 347 -27.57 3.09 -4.76
N GLN A 348 -26.97 4.02 -5.49
CA GLN A 348 -27.63 4.74 -6.58
C GLN A 348 -27.52 3.99 -7.92
N THR A 349 -27.13 2.72 -7.91
CA THR A 349 -26.90 1.87 -9.09
C THR A 349 -25.81 2.40 -10.04
N LYS A 350 -24.89 3.23 -9.53
CA LYS A 350 -23.80 3.79 -10.33
C LYS A 350 -22.59 2.85 -10.30
N PRO A 351 -21.97 2.54 -11.46
CA PRO A 351 -20.78 1.70 -11.48
C PRO A 351 -19.62 2.45 -10.83
N VAL A 352 -19.00 1.79 -9.85
CA VAL A 352 -17.94 2.39 -9.05
C VAL A 352 -16.94 1.34 -8.60
N ALA A 353 -15.66 1.70 -8.61
CA ALA A 353 -14.62 0.92 -7.96
C ALA A 353 -13.57 1.80 -7.30
N LEU A 354 -12.97 1.27 -6.24
CA LEU A 354 -11.82 1.86 -5.58
C LEU A 354 -10.52 1.36 -6.23
N GLN A 355 -9.68 2.28 -6.72
CA GLN A 355 -8.38 1.90 -7.22
C GLN A 355 -7.39 1.56 -6.10
N GLY A 356 -6.73 0.41 -6.22
CA GLY A 356 -5.67 0.00 -5.31
C GLY A 356 -6.17 -0.43 -3.93
N GLN A 357 -7.41 -0.90 -3.81
CA GLN A 357 -8.07 -1.21 -2.53
C GLN A 357 -7.27 -2.22 -1.68
N HIS A 358 -6.82 -3.32 -2.26
CA HIS A 358 -6.13 -4.39 -1.55
C HIS A 358 -4.70 -3.96 -1.19
N HIS A 359 -3.97 -3.35 -2.13
CA HIS A 359 -2.64 -2.83 -1.85
C HIS A 359 -2.67 -1.74 -0.76
N ARG A 360 -3.69 -0.87 -0.76
CA ARG A 360 -3.88 0.12 0.31
C ARG A 360 -4.24 -0.49 1.65
N SER A 361 -4.95 -1.62 1.65
CA SER A 361 -5.30 -2.29 2.89
C SER A 361 -4.03 -2.75 3.62
N LEU A 362 -2.98 -3.09 2.87
CA LEU A 362 -1.65 -3.39 3.41
C LEU A 362 -0.93 -2.17 4.00
N TYR A 363 -1.18 -0.99 3.42
CA TYR A 363 -0.47 0.25 3.65
C TYR A 363 -1.40 1.37 4.14
N HIS A 364 -2.31 1.09 5.09
CA HIS A 364 -3.31 2.06 5.57
C HIS A 364 -2.70 3.41 6.03
N LEU A 365 -1.47 3.35 6.56
CA LEU A 365 -0.61 4.48 6.93
C LEU A 365 -0.32 5.46 5.79
N PHE A 366 -0.37 5.00 4.55
CA PHE A 366 -0.01 5.76 3.35
C PHE A 366 -1.22 6.39 2.65
N GLY A 367 -2.39 6.49 3.30
CA GLY A 367 -3.64 6.95 2.66
C GLY A 367 -3.60 8.35 2.02
N TRP A 368 -2.61 9.19 2.35
CA TRP A 368 -2.34 10.49 1.73
C TRP A 368 -1.28 10.44 0.62
N TRP A 369 -0.42 9.41 0.63
CA TRP A 369 0.62 9.17 -0.38
C TRP A 369 0.07 8.36 -1.57
N LEU A 370 -0.81 7.42 -1.26
CA LEU A 370 -1.72 6.75 -2.18
C LEU A 370 -3.10 7.41 -1.98
N PRO A 371 -3.48 8.52 -2.66
CA PRO A 371 -4.81 9.12 -2.49
C PRO A 371 -5.88 8.20 -3.06
N THR A 372 -6.94 7.86 -2.31
CA THR A 372 -8.02 6.96 -2.76
C THR A 372 -8.69 7.53 -3.98
N SER A 373 -8.56 6.82 -5.10
CA SER A 373 -9.23 7.17 -6.34
C SER A 373 -10.45 6.30 -6.52
N LEU A 374 -11.56 6.91 -6.91
CA LEU A 374 -12.75 6.20 -7.38
C LEU A 374 -12.80 6.24 -8.90
N LEU A 375 -13.02 5.09 -9.50
CA LEU A 375 -13.41 4.98 -10.91
C LEU A 375 -14.90 5.17 -10.99
N VAL A 376 -15.34 6.20 -11.72
CA VAL A 376 -16.75 6.51 -11.96
C VAL A 376 -16.94 7.02 -13.38
N ARG A 377 -18.18 7.02 -13.88
CA ARG A 377 -18.46 7.60 -15.20
C ARG A 377 -18.32 9.11 -15.17
N ARG A 378 -17.96 9.70 -16.31
CA ARG A 378 -17.87 11.17 -16.47
C ARG A 378 -19.21 11.89 -16.21
N THR A 379 -20.32 11.22 -16.47
CA THR A 379 -21.67 11.74 -16.22
C THR A 379 -22.02 11.84 -14.74
N ASP A 380 -21.34 11.08 -13.88
CA ASP A 380 -21.63 11.01 -12.45
C ASP A 380 -20.75 11.93 -11.60
N LEU A 381 -19.82 12.69 -12.22
CA LEU A 381 -18.81 13.48 -11.52
C LEU A 381 -19.42 14.44 -10.48
N ASP A 382 -20.52 15.11 -10.82
CA ASP A 382 -21.13 16.10 -9.94
C ASP A 382 -21.84 15.45 -8.74
N THR A 383 -22.48 14.30 -8.95
CA THR A 383 -22.99 13.47 -7.84
C THR A 383 -21.86 13.01 -6.93
N VAL A 384 -20.71 12.59 -7.47
CA VAL A 384 -19.56 12.20 -6.65
C VAL A 384 -19.02 13.39 -5.84
N LYS A 385 -18.92 14.57 -6.45
CA LYS A 385 -18.44 15.78 -5.75
C LYS A 385 -19.37 16.16 -4.60
N GLN A 386 -20.69 16.09 -4.82
CA GLN A 386 -21.69 16.40 -3.81
C GLN A 386 -21.64 15.41 -2.64
N LEU A 387 -21.75 14.11 -2.92
CA LEU A 387 -21.66 13.07 -1.88
C LEU A 387 -20.32 13.11 -1.14
N ARG A 388 -19.22 13.43 -1.83
CA ARG A 388 -17.91 13.61 -1.19
C ARG A 388 -17.90 14.81 -0.24
N ALA A 389 -18.54 15.92 -0.61
CA ALA A 389 -18.62 17.10 0.25
C ALA A 389 -19.37 16.80 1.55
N ASP A 390 -20.42 15.98 1.49
CA ASP A 390 -21.21 15.56 2.66
C ASP A 390 -20.44 14.61 3.60
N LEU A 391 -19.39 13.95 3.09
CA LEU A 391 -18.58 12.96 3.83
C LEU A 391 -17.29 13.53 4.44
N LEU A 392 -16.83 14.70 4.00
CA LEU A 392 -15.72 15.45 4.60
C LEU A 392 -16.18 16.10 5.91
#